data_AF-A0A7J2ISW1-F1
#
_entry.id   AF-A0A7J2ISW1-F1
#
_cell.length_a   1.000
_cell.length_b   1.000
_cell.length_c   1.000
_cell.angle_alpha   90.00
_cell.angle_beta   90.00
_cell.angle_gamma   90.00
#
_symmetry.space_group_name_H-M   'P 1'
#
loop_
_entity.id
_entity.type
_entity.pdbx_description
1 polymer ?
#
loop_
_entity_poly.entity_id
_entity_poly.type
_entity_poly.pdbx_seq_one_letter_code
_entity_poly.pdbx_strand_id
1 'polypeptide(L)'
;MKQLISKLIILLIAWYFSMLILIYSHESIHVAIYKAYDCYASFSLDPISLSGTTYAINNCNLPREGYFLHALNEVIGYSLGAVISIVFLKVAVTEIINYQL
;
A
#
# COMPACT_ATOMS: atom_id res chain seq x y z
N MET A 1 17.09 -25.41 9.07
CA MET A 1 16.66 -24.21 9.84
C MET A 1 17.21 -22.93 9.22
N LYS A 2 18.53 -22.78 9.05
CA LYS A 2 19.14 -21.59 8.41
C LYS A 2 18.53 -21.24 7.04
N GLN A 3 18.36 -22.23 6.17
CA GLN A 3 17.75 -22.03 4.84
C GLN A 3 16.30 -21.55 4.90
N LEU A 4 15.48 -22.11 5.79
CA LEU A 4 14.10 -21.65 6.00
C LEU A 4 14.07 -20.18 6.44
N ILE A 5 14.90 -19.82 7.42
CA ILE A 5 14.98 -18.44 7.92
C ILE A 5 15.37 -17.48 6.78
N SER A 6 16.38 -17.83 5.97
CA SER A 6 16.78 -17.02 4.83
C SER A 6 15.64 -16.80 3.82
N LYS A 7 14.87 -17.86 3.50
CA LYS A 7 13.72 -17.75 2.60
C LYS A 7 12.62 -16.86 3.16
N LEU A 8 12.28 -17.01 4.44
CA LEU A 8 11.26 -16.19 5.10
C LEU A 8 11.68 -14.72 5.18
N ILE A 9 12.97 -14.42 5.40
CA ILE A 9 13.50 -13.05 5.36
C ILE A 9 13.35 -12.45 3.96
N ILE A 10 13.75 -13.17 2.91
CA ILE A 10 13.61 -12.69 1.53
C ILE A 10 12.14 -12.43 1.20
N LEU A 11 11.25 -13.34 1.62
CA LEU A 11 9.81 -13.19 1.41
C LEU A 11 9.24 -11.98 2.16
N LEU A 12 9.70 -11.73 3.40
CA LEU A 12 9.31 -10.55 4.17
C LEU A 12 9.78 -9.25 3.49
N ILE A 13 11.02 -9.23 2.98
CA ILE A 13 11.57 -8.10 2.24
C ILE A 13 10.73 -7.84 0.98
N ALA A 14 10.39 -8.89 0.22
CA ALA A 14 9.56 -8.77 -0.97
C ALA A 14 8.15 -8.23 -0.66
N TRP A 15 7.53 -8.72 0.42
CA TRP A 15 6.25 -8.19 0.90
C TRP A 15 6.35 -6.72 1.29
N TYR A 16 7.39 -6.35 2.05
CA TYR A 16 7.62 -4.98 2.48
C TYR A 16 7.73 -4.01 1.30
N PHE A 17 8.56 -4.34 0.29
CA PHE A 17 8.68 -3.50 -0.91
C PHE A 17 7.40 -3.44 -1.72
N SER A 18 6.63 -4.54 -1.79
CA SER A 18 5.33 -4.55 -2.47
C SER A 18 4.34 -3.61 -1.78
N MET A 19 4.30 -3.62 -0.45
CA MET A 19 3.46 -2.69 0.33
C MET A 19 3.93 -1.25 0.18
N LEU A 20 5.23 -0.99 0.21
CA LEU A 20 5.78 0.36 0.03
C LEU A 20 5.43 0.95 -1.35
N ILE A 21 5.55 0.15 -2.41
CA ILE A 21 5.14 0.55 -3.78
C ILE A 21 3.63 0.81 -3.85
N LEU A 22 2.83 -0.04 -3.20
CA LEU A 22 1.38 0.14 -3.15
C LEU A 22 1.02 1.47 -2.47
N ILE A 23 1.58 1.76 -1.30
CA ILE A 23 1.28 3.00 -0.56
C ILE A 23 1.74 4.22 -1.36
N TYR A 24 2.94 4.17 -1.94
CA TYR A 24 3.41 5.27 -2.79
C TYR A 24 2.44 5.54 -3.95
N SER A 25 1.98 4.48 -4.62
CA SER A 25 1.04 4.58 -5.73
C SER A 25 -0.33 5.09 -5.27
N HIS A 26 -0.82 4.59 -4.13
CA HIS A 26 -2.07 4.99 -3.49
C HIS A 26 -2.12 6.49 -3.22
N GLU A 27 -1.10 7.02 -2.53
CA GLU A 27 -1.01 8.45 -2.21
C GLU A 27 -0.77 9.31 -3.45
N SER A 28 -0.05 8.78 -4.45
CA SER A 28 0.13 9.47 -5.73
C SER A 28 -1.20 9.64 -6.48
N ILE A 29 -2.08 8.64 -6.41
CA ILE A 29 -3.43 8.73 -6.99
C ILE A 29 -4.26 9.77 -6.25
N HIS A 30 -4.17 9.84 -4.92
CA HIS A 30 -4.83 10.92 -4.17
C HIS A 30 -4.40 12.28 -4.68
N VAL A 31 -3.09 12.54 -4.79
CA VAL A 31 -2.60 13.81 -5.37
C VAL A 31 -3.12 14.06 -6.79
N ALA A 32 -3.20 13.02 -7.62
CA ALA A 32 -3.77 13.15 -8.96
C ALA A 32 -5.27 13.49 -8.95
N ILE A 33 -6.05 12.92 -8.03
CA ILE A 33 -7.47 13.25 -7.83
C ILE A 33 -7.61 14.73 -7.46
N TYR A 34 -6.84 15.22 -6.48
CA TYR A 34 -6.85 16.64 -6.11
C TYR A 34 -6.54 17.52 -7.34
N LYS A 35 -5.49 17.18 -8.09
CA LYS A 35 -5.06 17.94 -9.26
C LYS A 35 -6.12 17.98 -10.37
N ALA A 36 -6.92 16.92 -10.53
CA ALA A 36 -7.99 16.86 -11.53
C ALA A 36 -9.13 17.86 -11.25
N TYR A 37 -9.24 18.37 -10.02
CA TYR A 37 -10.24 19.34 -9.60
C TYR A 37 -9.62 20.69 -9.17
N ASP A 38 -8.50 21.07 -9.80
CA ASP A 38 -7.76 22.32 -9.53
C ASP A 38 -7.33 22.50 -8.07
N CYS A 39 -7.23 21.39 -7.32
CA CYS A 39 -6.70 21.37 -5.98
C CYS A 39 -5.26 20.85 -5.98
N TYR A 40 -4.43 21.44 -5.13
CA TYR A 40 -3.04 21.02 -4.99
C TYR A 40 -2.87 20.25 -3.69
N ALA A 41 -2.16 19.13 -3.76
CA ALA A 41 -1.89 18.26 -2.62
C ALA A 41 -0.46 17.71 -2.68
N SER A 42 0.04 17.32 -1.53
CA SER A 42 1.28 16.55 -1.37
C SER A 42 1.03 15.42 -0.38
N PHE A 43 1.86 14.38 -0.41
CA PHE A 43 1.77 13.29 0.55
C PHE A 43 3.09 13.07 1.28
N SER A 44 2.99 12.57 2.50
CA SER A 44 4.11 12.05 3.27
C SER A 44 3.99 10.55 3.44
N LEU A 45 5.12 9.86 3.42
CA LEU A 45 5.19 8.43 3.68
C LEU A 45 5.97 8.19 4.97
N ASP A 46 5.44 7.31 5.82
CA ASP A 46 6.21 6.68 6.88
C ASP A 46 6.55 5.24 6.46
N PRO A 47 7.79 4.98 6.01
CA PRO A 47 8.20 3.67 5.55
C PRO A 47 8.31 2.64 6.68
N ILE A 48 8.33 3.05 7.94
CA ILE A 48 8.43 2.12 9.09
C ILE A 48 7.05 1.56 9.41
N SER A 49 6.06 2.43 9.57
CA SER A 49 4.67 2.00 9.83
C SER A 49 3.92 1.53 8.59
N LEU A 50 4.52 1.68 7.40
CA LEU A 50 3.86 1.42 6.12
C LEU A 50 2.54 2.22 6.03
N SER A 51 2.61 3.51 6.35
CA SER A 51 1.48 4.42 6.23
C SER A 51 1.80 5.60 5.31
N GLY A 52 0.75 6.12 4.69
CA GLY A 52 0.78 7.31 3.84
C GLY A 52 -0.31 8.27 4.29
N THR A 53 -0.11 9.55 4.05
CA THR A 53 -1.17 10.54 4.20
C THR A 53 -1.00 11.65 3.18
N THR A 54 -2.08 11.93 2.45
CA THR A 54 -2.17 13.06 1.52
C THR A 54 -2.80 14.26 2.22
N TYR A 55 -2.19 15.44 2.02
CA TYR A 55 -2.63 16.71 2.58
C TYR A 55 -2.88 17.72 1.45
N ALA A 56 -3.98 18.46 1.55
CA ALA A 56 -4.21 19.62 0.70
C ALA A 56 -3.24 20.76 1.09
N ILE A 57 -2.60 21.39 0.10
CA ILE A 57 -1.68 22.52 0.33
C ILE A 57 -2.32 23.89 0.05
N ASN A 58 -3.52 23.90 -0.51
CA ASN A 58 -4.33 25.10 -0.69
C ASN A 58 -5.76 24.89 -0.17
N ASN A 59 -6.50 25.99 0.01
CA ASN A 59 -7.94 25.89 0.26
C ASN A 59 -8.60 25.23 -0.94
N CYS A 60 -9.10 24.02 -0.72
CA CYS A 60 -9.70 23.17 -1.73
C CYS A 60 -11.07 22.70 -1.22
N ASN A 61 -12.09 22.83 -2.05
CA ASN A 61 -13.37 22.15 -1.87
C ASN A 61 -13.51 21.13 -2.99
N LEU A 62 -13.19 19.88 -2.67
CA LEU A 62 -13.43 18.78 -3.60
C LEU A 62 -14.93 18.67 -3.89
N PRO A 63 -15.35 18.56 -5.16
CA PRO A 63 -16.74 18.25 -5.47
C PRO A 63 -17.07 16.82 -5.04
N ARG A 64 -18.36 16.46 -5.03
CA ARG A 64 -18.83 15.14 -4.57
C ARG A 64 -18.17 13.98 -5.33
N GLU A 65 -17.95 14.17 -6.62
CA GLU A 65 -17.27 13.23 -7.52
C GLU A 65 -15.82 13.02 -7.09
N GLY A 66 -15.13 14.08 -6.66
CA GLY A 66 -13.77 14.00 -6.13
C GLY A 66 -13.71 13.21 -4.82
N TYR A 67 -14.64 13.44 -3.90
CA TYR A 67 -14.77 12.63 -2.68
C TYR A 67 -15.05 11.16 -2.98
N PHE A 68 -15.91 10.88 -3.97
CA PHE A 68 -16.20 9.52 -4.40
C PHE A 68 -14.95 8.82 -4.96
N LEU A 69 -14.18 9.49 -5.84
CA LEU A 69 -12.94 8.93 -6.37
C LEU A 69 -11.90 8.69 -5.27
N HIS A 70 -11.80 9.59 -4.29
CA HIS A 70 -10.92 9.41 -3.15
C HIS A 70 -11.30 8.17 -2.33
N ALA A 71 -12.59 8.01 -2.01
CA ALA A 71 -13.09 6.84 -1.30
C ALA A 71 -12.90 5.54 -2.10
N LEU A 72 -13.06 5.59 -3.43
CA LEU A 72 -12.79 4.45 -4.30
C LEU A 72 -11.30 4.07 -4.29
N ASN A 73 -10.40 5.06 -4.31
CA ASN A 73 -8.96 4.81 -4.17
C ASN A 73 -8.64 4.14 -2.82
N GLU A 74 -9.26 4.57 -1.71
CA GLU A 74 -9.15 3.89 -0.42
C GLU A 74 -9.51 2.40 -0.50
N VAL A 75 -10.69 2.10 -1.05
CA VAL A 75 -11.17 0.72 -1.19
C VAL A 75 -10.21 -0.12 -2.04
N ILE A 76 -9.74 0.41 -3.17
CA ILE A 76 -8.80 -0.30 -4.06
C ILE A 76 -7.47 -0.55 -3.36
N GLY A 77 -6.89 0.48 -2.74
CA GLY A 77 -5.62 0.38 -2.03
C GLY A 77 -5.65 -0.65 -0.91
N TYR A 78 -6.66 -0.60 -0.03
CA TYR A 78 -6.82 -1.58 1.04
C TYR A 78 -7.08 -3.00 0.52
N SER A 79 -7.87 -3.14 -0.54
CA SER A 79 -8.14 -4.44 -1.16
C SER A 79 -6.87 -5.06 -1.75
N LEU A 80 -6.06 -4.27 -2.47
CA LEU A 80 -4.79 -4.73 -3.01
C LEU A 80 -3.78 -5.07 -1.91
N GLY A 81 -3.72 -4.27 -0.85
CA GLY A 81 -2.86 -4.54 0.31
C GLY A 81 -3.23 -5.84 1.01
N ALA A 82 -4.53 -6.13 1.13
CA ALA A 82 -5.02 -7.39 1.66
C ALA A 82 -4.60 -8.57 0.76
N VAL A 83 -4.75 -8.46 -0.56
CA VAL A 83 -4.35 -9.51 -1.51
C VAL A 83 -2.85 -9.79 -1.42
N ILE A 84 -2.00 -8.76 -1.43
CA ILE A 84 -0.54 -8.90 -1.30
C ILE A 84 -0.18 -9.63 0.00
N SER A 85 -0.83 -9.25 1.10
CA SER A 85 -0.60 -9.86 2.41
C SER A 85 -1.07 -11.32 2.49
N ILE A 86 -2.20 -11.66 1.87
CA ILE A 86 -2.69 -13.04 1.77
C ILE A 86 -1.72 -13.91 0.97
N VAL A 87 -1.21 -13.40 -0.16
CA VAL A 87 -0.21 -14.12 -0.98
C VAL A 87 1.06 -14.36 -0.18
N PHE A 88 1.58 -13.34 0.51
CA PHE A 88 2.72 -13.47 1.41
C PHE A 88 2.49 -14.57 2.46
N LEU A 89 1.38 -14.52 3.19
CA LEU A 89 1.05 -15.50 4.23
C LEU A 89 0.96 -16.92 3.67
N LYS A 90 0.30 -17.10 2.52
CA LYS A 90 0.18 -18.40 1.85
C LYS A 90 1.56 -18.98 1.51
N VAL A 91 2.44 -18.18 0.91
CA VAL A 91 3.78 -18.63 0.53
C VAL A 91 4.62 -18.93 1.78
N ALA A 92 4.56 -18.08 2.81
CA ALA A 92 5.27 -18.28 4.07
C ALA A 92 4.87 -19.59 4.75
N VAL A 93 3.55 -19.85 4.86
CA VAL A 93 3.02 -21.10 5.43
C VAL A 93 3.47 -22.31 4.62
N THR A 94 3.48 -22.22 3.29
CA THR A 94 3.91 -23.31 2.41
C THR A 94 5.39 -23.67 2.66
N GLU A 95 6.28 -22.68 2.77
CA GLU A 95 7.69 -22.91 3.08
C GLU A 95 7.91 -23.52 4.48
N ILE A 96 7.10 -23.13 5.46
CA ILE A 96 7.16 -23.69 6.82
C ILE A 96 6.74 -25.17 6.80
N ILE A 97 5.64 -25.51 6.13
CA ILE A 97 5.16 -26.90 6.01
C ILE A 97 6.20 -27.76 5.28
N ASN A 98 6.75 -27.27 4.17
CA ASN A 98 7.77 -27.98 3.40
C ASN A 98 9.08 -28.22 4.17
N TYR A 99 9.36 -27.45 5.21
CA TYR A 99 10.52 -27.66 6.07
C TYR A 99 10.26 -28.71 7.18
N GLN A 100 9.00 -28.97 7.52
CA GLN A 100 8.60 -29.93 8.55
C GLN A 100 8.49 -31.36 8.03
N LEU A 101 8.28 -31.53 6.71
CA LEU A 101 8.27 -32.80 6.00
C LEU A 101 9.69 -33.20 5.56
#